data_AF-W1V3H1-F1
#
_entry.id   AF-W1V3H1-F1
#
_cell.length_a   1.000
_cell.length_b   1.000
_cell.length_c   1.000
_cell.angle_alpha   90.00
_cell.angle_beta   90.00
_cell.angle_gamma   90.00
#
_symmetry.space_group_name_H-M   'P 1'
#
loop_
_entity.id
_entity.type
_entity.pdbx_description
1 polymer ?
#
loop_
_entity_poly.entity_id
_entity_poly.type
_entity_poly.pdbx_seq_one_letter_code
_entity_poly.pdbx_strand_id
1 'polypeptide(L)' 'MKGYTKLNVEMYGGLIENTWLDRPLGAAGTVVLKGKNAFDVDSVLVDTKRPIAIVPNLAIHM' A
#
# COMPACT_ATOMS: atom_id res chain seq x y z
N MET A 1 12.23 2.43 15.58
CA MET A 1 10.83 2.10 15.24
C MET A 1 10.35 0.93 16.09
N LYS A 2 9.87 1.17 17.31
CA LYS A 2 9.09 0.19 18.07
C LYS A 2 7.64 0.68 18.08
N GLY A 3 6.68 -0.20 17.83
CA GLY A 3 5.25 0.13 17.88
C GLY A 3 4.61 0.56 16.55
N TYR A 4 5.31 0.49 15.41
CA TYR A 4 4.73 0.77 14.09
C TYR A 4 4.73 -0.49 13.21
N THR A 5 3.60 -0.78 12.58
CA THR A 5 3.51 -1.79 11.52
C THR A 5 4.04 -1.20 10.22
N LYS A 6 4.95 -1.94 9.55
CA LYS A 6 5.50 -1.55 8.25
C LYS A 6 4.93 -2.43 7.15
N LEU A 7 4.80 -1.85 5.96
CA LEU A 7 4.44 -2.55 4.74
C LEU A 7 5.57 -2.39 3.74
N ASN A 8 6.05 -3.50 3.17
CA ASN A 8 6.98 -3.44 2.05
C ASN A 8 6.20 -3.12 0.78
N VAL A 9 6.74 -2.22 -0.02
CA VAL A 9 6.16 -1.79 -1.30
C VAL A 9 7.26 -1.77 -2.35
N GLU A 10 6.86 -1.92 -3.61
CA GLU A 10 7.74 -1.78 -4.76
C GLU A 10 7.30 -0.57 -5.58
N MET A 11 8.27 0.19 -6.08
CA MET A 11 7.98 1.34 -6.94
C MET A 11 7.65 0.87 -8.34
N TYR A 12 6.58 1.42 -8.92
CA TYR A 12 6.23 1.21 -10.31
C TYR A 12 6.51 2.48 -11.12
N GLY A 13 7.39 2.38 -12.11
CA GLY A 13 7.80 3.50 -12.97
C GLY A 13 8.80 4.47 -12.33
N GLY A 14 8.99 5.64 -12.96
CA GLY A 14 9.91 6.68 -12.52
C GLY A 14 9.28 7.62 -11.48
N LEU A 15 9.12 7.14 -10.25
CA LEU A 15 8.49 7.87 -9.16
C LEU A 15 9.25 9.17 -8.83
N ILE A 16 8.54 10.29 -8.63
CA ILE A 16 9.11 11.48 -7.96
C ILE A 16 8.97 11.27 -6.45
N GLU A 17 9.94 10.60 -5.83
CA GLU A 17 9.88 10.09 -4.44
C GLU A 17 9.39 11.12 -3.41
N ASN A 18 9.92 12.35 -3.46
CA ASN A 18 9.56 13.41 -2.51
C ASN A 18 8.07 13.77 -2.53
N THR A 19 7.34 13.52 -3.63
CA THR A 19 5.89 13.82 -3.72
C THR A 19 5.00 12.85 -2.95
N TRP A 20 5.56 11.69 -2.57
CA TRP A 20 4.88 10.62 -1.84
C TRP A 20 5.05 10.72 -0.33
N LEU A 21 6.03 11.50 0.13
CA LEU A 21 6.26 11.74 1.55
C LEU A 21 5.10 12.53 2.16
N ASP A 22 4.78 12.19 3.40
CA ASP A 22 3.74 12.83 4.23
C ASP A 22 2.34 12.88 3.59
N ARG A 23 2.05 12.00 2.64
CA ARG A 23 0.72 11.85 2.03
C ARG A 23 -0.11 10.83 2.81
N PRO A 24 -1.42 11.09 3.03
CA PRO A 24 -2.33 10.05 3.47
C PRO A 24 -2.56 9.07 2.31
N LEU A 25 -2.06 7.84 2.43
CA LEU A 25 -2.11 6.83 1.37
C LEU A 25 -3.21 5.79 1.64
N GLY A 26 -4.08 5.59 0.64
CA GLY A 26 -4.96 4.43 0.55
C GLY A 26 -4.33 3.31 -0.28
N ALA A 27 -4.96 2.14 -0.29
CA ALA A 27 -4.64 1.05 -1.21
C ALA A 27 -5.88 0.64 -2.01
N ALA A 28 -5.66 0.28 -3.27
CA ALA A 28 -6.67 -0.26 -4.15
C ALA A 28 -6.04 -1.25 -5.14
N GLY A 29 -6.80 -2.22 -5.61
CA GLY A 29 -6.33 -3.22 -6.56
C GLY A 29 -7.24 -4.44 -6.61
N THR A 30 -6.72 -5.52 -7.20
CA THR A 30 -7.43 -6.79 -7.33
C THR A 30 -6.88 -7.80 -6.34
N VAL A 31 -7.76 -8.50 -5.64
CA VAL A 31 -7.40 -9.62 -4.78
C VAL A 31 -7.97 -10.90 -5.39
N VAL A 32 -7.12 -11.90 -5.56
CA VAL A 32 -7.53 -13.25 -5.99
C VAL A 32 -7.89 -14.07 -4.76
N LEU A 33 -9.12 -14.55 -4.71
CA LEU A 33 -9.64 -15.38 -3.63
C LEU A 33 -9.41 -16.86 -3.95
N LYS A 34 -9.10 -17.63 -2.89
CA LYS A 34 -9.01 -19.08 -2.99
C LYS A 34 -10.42 -19.64 -3.20
N GLY A 35 -10.66 -20.32 -4.32
CA GLY A 35 -11.86 -21.16 -4.48
C GLY A 35 -11.56 -22.63 -4.21
N LYS A 36 -12.40 -23.53 -4.75
CA LYS A 36 -12.40 -24.94 -4.33
C LYS A 36 -11.19 -25.72 -4.84
N ASN A 37 -10.62 -25.31 -5.97
CA ASN A 37 -9.43 -25.91 -6.58
C ASN A 37 -8.63 -24.84 -7.34
N ALA A 38 -7.48 -25.21 -7.91
CA ALA A 38 -6.57 -24.28 -8.57
C ALA A 38 -7.14 -23.58 -9.82
N PHE A 39 -8.21 -24.12 -10.41
CA PHE A 39 -8.88 -23.58 -11.60
C PHE A 39 -10.19 -22.86 -11.27
N ASP A 40 -10.61 -22.90 -10.02
CA ASP A 40 -11.80 -22.25 -9.50
C ASP A 40 -11.33 -21.13 -8.56
N VAL A 41 -10.99 -19.97 -9.13
CA VAL A 41 -10.59 -18.77 -8.40
C VAL A 41 -11.51 -17.63 -8.78
N ASP A 42 -11.76 -16.75 -7.81
CA ASP A 42 -12.51 -15.51 -8.05
C ASP A 42 -11.61 -14.31 -7.80
N SER A 43 -11.91 -13.19 -8.45
CA SER A 43 -11.16 -11.94 -8.31
C SER A 43 -12.09 -10.82 -7.91
N VAL A 44 -11.75 -10.13 -6.83
CA VAL A 44 -12.53 -8.99 -6.33
C VAL A 44 -11.71 -7.72 -6.37
N LEU A 45 -12.38 -6.61 -6.69
CA LEU A 45 -11.79 -5.29 -6.55
C LEU A 45 -11.87 -4.85 -5.10
N VAL A 46 -10.75 -4.35 -4.59
CA VAL A 46 -10.65 -3.76 -3.26
C VAL A 46 -10.23 -2.31 -3.40
N ASP A 47 -10.87 -1.47 -2.61
CA ASP A 47 -10.46 -0.09 -2.39
C ASP A 47 -10.72 0.22 -0.92
N THR A 48 -9.67 0.66 -0.23
CA THR A 48 -9.73 1.00 1.19
C THR A 48 -10.71 2.14 1.51
N LYS A 49 -11.01 3.03 0.56
CA LYS A 49 -11.88 4.22 0.73
C LYS A 49 -11.47 5.17 1.87
N ARG A 50 -10.31 4.94 2.49
CA ARG A 50 -9.72 5.76 3.55
C ARG A 50 -8.20 5.60 3.55
N PRO A 51 -7.45 6.57 4.07
CA PRO A 51 -6.02 6.40 4.30
C PRO A 51 -5.74 5.27 5.29
N ILE A 52 -4.76 4.43 4.97
CA ILE A 52 -4.29 3.31 5.81
C ILE A 52 -2.78 3.32 6.03
N ALA A 53 -2.02 4.12 5.28
CA ALA A 53 -0.58 4.19 5.36
C ALA A 53 -0.06 5.62 5.11
N ILE A 54 1.21 5.85 5.47
CA ILE A 54 1.96 7.07 5.21
C ILE A 54 3.43 6.70 5.05
N VAL A 55 4.16 7.42 4.20
CA VAL A 55 5.62 7.41 4.17
C VAL A 55 6.09 8.68 4.88
N PRO A 56 6.45 8.61 6.18
CA PRO A 56 6.75 9.80 6.96
C PRO A 56 8.11 10.39 6.57
N ASN A 57 8.17 11.72 6.43
CA ASN A 57 9.43 12.43 6.31
C ASN A 57 10.14 12.55 7.66
N LEU A 58 11.46 12.67 7.63
CA LEU A 58 12.25 12.98 8.81
C LEU A 58 12.11 14.47 9.13
N ALA A 59 12.04 14.82 10.42
CA ALA A 59 12.06 16.21 10.82
C ALA A 59 13.38 16.87 10.40
N ILE A 60 13.30 18.09 9.84
CA ILE A 60 14.46 18.85 9.33
C ILE A 60 15.52 19.20 10.38
N HIS A 61 15.20 19.03 11.66
CA HIS A 61 16.05 19.43 12.78
C HIS A 61 16.97 18.30 13.26
N MET A 62 16.76 17.08 12.77
CA MET A 62 17.64 15.93 13.03
C MET A 62 18.76 15.88 12.01
#